data_AF-A0A2A7HC81-F1
#
_entry.id   AF-A0A2A7HC81-F1
#
_cell.length_a   1.000
_cell.length_b   1.000
_cell.length_c   1.000
_cell.angle_alpha   90.00
_cell.angle_beta   90.00
_cell.angle_gamma   90.00
#
_symmetry.space_group_name_H-M   'P 1'
#
loop_
_entity.id
_entity.type
_entity.pdbx_description
1 polymer ?
#
loop_
_entity_poly.entity_id
_entity_poly.type
_entity_poly.pdbx_seq_one_letter_code
_entity_poly.pdbx_strand_id
1 'polypeptide(L)'
;MEIAVERVFTNEILEEAANVFHVKVEETPLGDFENYIFRAEDEKGGSYVLRLTHSSHRSNKQVEAELHFLRYLGENGAKVAGPHDSKSKKLVEEIQVADGTFFYASLFSYAKGESVKDVTSIYWGENLFEAWGKAIGQLHRLTMDYPKTEYRDTWDIDEKAIIGELEDKQVKKIAYALIDKIKTLPIEKETFGLMHGDIHQGNFHYDGKELTIFDFDDATYNYFIHDLAMVIYYSALTTNGTEGEKTLFARNQLKVVRKGYESEHQLAEVWYDSLPLFFRLRDIGLYGTIQKKFKGKEMPKNLLELSEALYERIINQQSIVNI
;
A
#
# COMPACT_ATOMS: atom_id res chain seq x y z
N MET A 1 -1.58 14.50 -8.41
CA MET A 1 -1.04 14.21 -9.75
C MET A 1 0.14 15.13 -10.07
N GLU A 2 1.08 14.70 -10.91
CA GLU A 2 2.13 15.61 -11.43
C GLU A 2 1.54 16.58 -12.47
N ILE A 3 1.98 17.84 -12.47
CA ILE A 3 1.50 18.88 -13.41
C ILE A 3 1.63 18.45 -14.87
N ALA A 4 2.67 17.68 -15.21
CA ALA A 4 2.88 17.17 -16.56
C ALA A 4 1.74 16.22 -17.00
N VAL A 5 1.29 15.35 -16.09
CA VAL A 5 0.22 14.39 -16.32
C VAL A 5 -1.14 15.10 -16.40
N GLU A 6 -1.38 16.10 -15.54
CA GLU A 6 -2.62 16.90 -15.57
C GLU A 6 -2.82 17.63 -16.90
N ARG A 7 -1.74 18.04 -17.56
CA ARG A 7 -1.81 18.76 -18.85
C ARG A 7 -2.23 17.88 -20.01
N VAL A 8 -2.02 16.58 -19.91
CA VAL A 8 -2.31 15.63 -21.00
C VAL A 8 -3.60 14.84 -20.74
N PHE A 9 -4.12 14.86 -19.51
CA PHE A 9 -5.41 14.28 -19.18
C PHE A 9 -6.57 15.12 -19.76
N THR A 10 -7.58 14.45 -20.31
CA THR A 10 -8.76 15.07 -20.93
C THR A 10 -10.00 14.21 -20.68
N ASN A 11 -11.18 14.80 -20.78
CA ASN A 11 -12.43 14.06 -20.65
C ASN A 11 -12.61 13.05 -21.80
N GLU A 12 -12.06 13.32 -22.98
CA GLU A 12 -12.06 12.40 -24.11
C GLU A 12 -11.30 11.11 -23.78
N ILE A 13 -10.17 11.19 -23.06
CA ILE A 13 -9.42 10.01 -22.58
C ILE A 13 -10.25 9.22 -21.59
N LEU A 14 -10.95 9.89 -20.68
CA LEU A 14 -11.83 9.26 -19.70
C LEU A 14 -13.00 8.54 -20.38
N GLU A 15 -13.63 9.18 -21.37
CA GLU A 15 -14.71 8.59 -22.17
C GLU A 15 -14.21 7.39 -22.97
N GLU A 16 -13.03 7.47 -23.60
CA GLU A 16 -12.41 6.35 -24.32
C GLU A 16 -12.15 5.17 -23.37
N ALA A 17 -11.58 5.43 -22.19
CA ALA A 17 -11.34 4.43 -21.16
C ALA A 17 -12.64 3.77 -20.65
N ALA A 18 -13.67 4.56 -20.36
CA ALA A 18 -14.97 4.04 -19.95
C ALA A 18 -15.59 3.18 -21.06
N ASN A 19 -15.46 3.64 -22.32
CA ASN A 19 -15.96 2.94 -23.48
C ASN A 19 -15.30 1.57 -23.65
N VAL A 20 -13.99 1.41 -23.51
CA VAL A 20 -13.31 0.10 -23.69
C VAL A 20 -13.75 -0.97 -22.68
N PHE A 21 -14.30 -0.56 -21.53
CA PHE A 21 -14.80 -1.45 -20.48
C PHE A 21 -16.34 -1.58 -20.42
N HIS A 22 -17.10 -0.94 -21.32
CA HIS A 22 -18.58 -0.91 -21.28
C HIS A 22 -19.17 -0.35 -19.98
N VAL A 23 -18.53 0.67 -19.42
CA VAL A 23 -19.02 1.35 -18.21
C VAL A 23 -19.29 2.82 -18.50
N LYS A 24 -20.16 3.42 -17.68
CA LYS A 24 -20.28 4.87 -17.53
C LYS A 24 -19.47 5.30 -16.32
N VAL A 25 -18.94 6.51 -16.35
CA VAL A 25 -18.10 7.04 -15.27
C VAL A 25 -18.67 8.36 -14.76
N GLU A 26 -18.52 8.59 -13.46
CA GLU A 26 -18.73 9.91 -12.87
C GLU A 26 -17.51 10.79 -13.22
N GLU A 27 -17.74 12.02 -13.70
CA GLU A 27 -16.64 12.92 -14.11
C GLU A 27 -15.76 13.36 -12.93
N THR A 28 -16.33 13.38 -11.72
CA THR A 28 -15.58 13.75 -10.51
C THR A 28 -14.72 12.57 -10.05
N PRO A 29 -13.39 12.73 -9.94
CA PRO A 29 -12.54 11.65 -9.47
C PRO A 29 -12.76 11.36 -7.98
N LEU A 30 -12.67 10.09 -7.61
CA LEU A 30 -12.57 9.62 -6.23
C LEU A 30 -11.18 9.92 -5.63
N GLY A 31 -10.16 9.98 -6.47
CA GLY A 31 -8.78 10.31 -6.12
C GLY A 31 -7.93 10.58 -7.37
N ASP A 32 -6.93 11.43 -7.21
CA ASP A 32 -6.05 11.90 -8.29
C ASP A 32 -4.59 12.05 -7.83
N PHE A 33 -4.18 11.27 -6.82
CA PHE A 33 -2.84 11.42 -6.23
C PHE A 33 -1.76 10.84 -7.17
N GLU A 34 -1.70 9.53 -7.31
CA GLU A 34 -0.79 8.79 -8.21
C GLU A 34 -1.49 8.32 -9.49
N ASN A 35 -2.77 8.00 -9.36
CA ASN A 35 -3.64 7.53 -10.43
C ASN A 35 -4.90 8.40 -10.47
N TYR A 36 -5.52 8.54 -11.65
CA TYR A 36 -6.90 9.04 -11.69
C TYR A 36 -7.86 7.88 -11.45
N ILE A 37 -8.71 8.04 -10.43
CA ILE A 37 -9.64 7.03 -9.97
C ILE A 37 -11.06 7.56 -10.12
N PHE A 38 -11.91 6.86 -10.86
CA PHE A 38 -13.29 7.25 -11.12
C PHE A 38 -14.26 6.17 -10.68
N ARG A 39 -15.40 6.59 -10.15
CA ARG A 39 -16.52 5.68 -9.94
C ARG A 39 -17.14 5.33 -11.29
N ALA A 40 -17.40 4.04 -11.49
CA ALA A 40 -17.94 3.52 -12.74
C ALA A 40 -19.17 2.63 -12.48
N GLU A 41 -20.09 2.60 -13.44
CA GLU A 41 -21.29 1.77 -13.40
C GLU A 41 -21.55 1.10 -14.76
N ASP A 42 -21.89 -0.19 -14.77
CA ASP A 42 -22.33 -0.87 -15.99
C ASP A 42 -23.84 -0.66 -16.25
N GLU A 43 -24.33 -1.09 -17.42
CA GLU A 43 -25.75 -0.94 -17.79
C GLU A 43 -26.72 -1.73 -16.89
N LYS A 44 -26.22 -2.67 -16.08
CA LYS A 44 -27.00 -3.49 -15.16
C LYS A 44 -26.97 -2.96 -13.72
N GLY A 45 -26.30 -1.84 -13.47
CA GLY A 45 -26.14 -1.24 -12.14
C GLY A 45 -25.01 -1.86 -11.30
N GLY A 46 -24.10 -2.61 -11.92
CA GLY A 46 -22.88 -3.06 -11.27
C GLY A 46 -21.95 -1.87 -11.01
N SER A 47 -21.36 -1.78 -9.82
CA SER A 47 -20.49 -0.67 -9.43
C SER A 47 -19.02 -1.07 -9.47
N TYR A 48 -18.20 -0.21 -10.05
CA TYR A 48 -16.80 -0.44 -10.38
C TYR A 48 -15.95 0.79 -10.06
N VAL A 49 -14.64 0.61 -10.17
CA VAL A 49 -13.65 1.68 -10.13
C VAL A 49 -12.85 1.61 -11.43
N LEU A 50 -12.83 2.70 -12.19
CA LEU A 50 -11.95 2.86 -13.34
C LEU A 50 -10.69 3.60 -12.90
N ARG A 51 -9.52 3.02 -13.19
CA ARG A 51 -8.22 3.63 -12.92
C ARG A 51 -7.49 3.95 -14.21
N LEU A 52 -6.94 5.16 -14.28
CA LEU A 52 -6.00 5.58 -15.31
C LEU A 52 -4.64 5.86 -14.67
N THR A 53 -3.67 5.03 -15.05
CA THR A 53 -2.28 5.13 -14.62
C THR A 53 -1.44 5.72 -15.74
N HIS A 54 -0.71 6.81 -15.49
CA HIS A 54 0.15 7.41 -16.51
C HIS A 54 1.48 6.67 -16.65
N SER A 55 1.99 6.60 -17.87
CA SER A 55 3.26 5.93 -18.23
C SER A 55 4.54 6.48 -17.56
N SER A 56 4.48 7.67 -16.97
CA SER A 56 5.57 8.21 -16.12
C SER A 56 5.63 7.58 -14.73
N HIS A 57 4.53 6.99 -14.26
CA HIS A 57 4.42 6.36 -12.94
C HIS A 57 4.72 4.86 -13.01
N ARG A 58 4.00 4.14 -13.86
CA ARG A 58 4.19 2.70 -14.10
C ARG A 58 4.21 2.43 -15.59
N SER A 59 4.99 1.45 -16.02
CA SER A 59 4.91 0.88 -17.37
C SER A 59 3.72 -0.07 -17.51
N ASN A 60 3.28 -0.32 -18.75
CA ASN A 60 2.21 -1.28 -19.05
C ASN A 60 2.42 -2.63 -18.35
N LYS A 61 3.64 -3.19 -18.45
CA LYS A 61 3.96 -4.50 -17.86
C LYS A 61 3.91 -4.52 -16.34
N GLN A 62 4.26 -3.41 -15.68
CA GLN A 62 4.13 -3.28 -14.23
C GLN A 62 2.66 -3.30 -13.84
N VAL A 63 1.82 -2.50 -14.50
CA VAL A 63 0.36 -2.50 -14.28
C VAL A 63 -0.21 -3.90 -14.51
N GLU A 64 0.13 -4.54 -15.64
CA GLU A 64 -0.33 -5.89 -15.97
C GLU A 64 0.05 -6.92 -14.90
N ALA A 65 1.27 -6.87 -14.37
CA ALA A 65 1.75 -7.78 -13.34
C ALA A 65 1.00 -7.65 -12.00
N GLU A 66 0.58 -6.43 -11.63
CA GLU A 66 -0.33 -6.23 -10.48
C GLU A 66 -1.69 -6.84 -10.77
N LEU A 67 -2.28 -6.57 -11.94
CA LEU A 67 -3.64 -7.04 -12.23
C LEU A 67 -3.69 -8.57 -12.32
N HIS A 68 -2.65 -9.21 -12.84
CA HIS A 68 -2.51 -10.67 -12.80
C HIS A 68 -2.40 -11.20 -11.36
N PHE A 69 -1.62 -10.54 -10.50
CA PHE A 69 -1.53 -10.92 -9.09
C PHE A 69 -2.87 -10.75 -8.37
N LEU A 70 -3.54 -9.61 -8.58
CA LEU A 70 -4.84 -9.30 -7.98
C LEU A 70 -5.94 -10.26 -8.45
N ARG A 71 -5.94 -10.62 -9.74
CA ARG A 71 -6.82 -11.65 -10.28
C ARG A 71 -6.56 -13.00 -9.64
N TYR A 72 -5.30 -13.43 -9.57
CA TYR A 72 -4.90 -14.67 -8.92
C TYR A 72 -5.39 -14.73 -7.47
N LEU A 73 -5.20 -13.66 -6.70
CA LEU A 73 -5.67 -13.57 -5.31
C LEU A 73 -7.19 -13.76 -5.23
N GLY A 74 -7.95 -13.04 -6.05
CA GLY A 74 -9.42 -13.14 -6.09
C GLY A 74 -9.93 -14.53 -6.51
N GLU A 75 -9.34 -15.11 -7.55
CA GLU A 75 -9.68 -16.46 -8.04
C GLU A 75 -9.36 -17.56 -7.02
N ASN A 76 -8.37 -17.34 -6.15
CA ASN A 76 -8.00 -18.24 -5.06
C ASN A 76 -8.65 -17.87 -3.71
N GLY A 77 -9.68 -17.01 -3.73
CA GLY A 77 -10.59 -16.81 -2.61
C GLY A 77 -10.25 -15.63 -1.69
N ALA A 78 -9.23 -14.82 -1.99
CA ALA A 78 -9.00 -13.57 -1.27
C ALA A 78 -10.14 -12.57 -1.48
N LYS A 79 -10.46 -11.81 -0.44
CA LYS A 79 -11.43 -10.71 -0.52
C LYS A 79 -10.72 -9.45 -1.02
N VAL A 80 -10.64 -9.34 -2.35
CA VAL A 80 -10.02 -8.21 -3.03
C VAL A 80 -10.96 -7.60 -4.06
N ALA A 81 -10.79 -6.31 -4.35
CA ALA A 81 -11.43 -5.64 -5.48
C ALA A 81 -10.81 -6.09 -6.80
N GLY A 82 -11.20 -7.28 -7.28
CA GLY A 82 -10.58 -7.91 -8.44
C GLY A 82 -10.79 -7.13 -9.76
N PRO A 83 -9.85 -7.27 -10.71
CA PRO A 83 -9.89 -6.56 -11.99
C PRO A 83 -10.78 -7.26 -13.03
N HIS A 84 -11.27 -6.49 -14.00
CA HIS A 84 -12.16 -6.93 -15.06
C HIS A 84 -11.54 -6.78 -16.45
N ASP A 85 -11.93 -7.66 -17.36
CA ASP A 85 -11.48 -7.61 -18.75
C ASP A 85 -12.17 -6.49 -19.52
N SER A 86 -11.42 -5.85 -20.40
CA SER A 86 -11.93 -4.98 -21.46
C SER A 86 -12.71 -5.76 -22.53
N LYS A 87 -13.32 -5.04 -23.47
CA LYS A 87 -13.88 -5.63 -24.71
C LYS A 87 -12.90 -6.52 -25.45
N SER A 88 -11.62 -6.14 -25.44
CA SER A 88 -10.54 -6.86 -26.12
C SER A 88 -9.98 -8.03 -25.31
N LYS A 89 -10.60 -8.37 -24.17
CA LYS A 89 -10.15 -9.42 -23.24
C LYS A 89 -8.77 -9.14 -22.66
N LYS A 90 -8.48 -7.87 -22.37
CA LYS A 90 -7.27 -7.44 -21.69
C LYS A 90 -7.58 -6.87 -20.33
N LEU A 91 -6.65 -7.05 -19.40
CA LEU A 91 -6.66 -6.41 -18.08
C LEU A 91 -6.27 -4.93 -18.14
N VAL A 92 -5.39 -4.58 -19.09
CA VAL A 92 -4.88 -3.22 -19.30
C VAL A 92 -5.11 -2.83 -20.75
N GLU A 93 -5.75 -1.69 -20.96
CA GLU A 93 -5.81 -1.04 -22.28
C GLU A 93 -4.92 0.19 -22.30
N GLU A 94 -4.22 0.40 -23.41
CA GLU A 94 -3.34 1.56 -23.60
C GLU A 94 -4.07 2.65 -24.38
N ILE A 95 -4.05 3.87 -23.86
CA ILE A 95 -4.61 5.05 -24.50
C ILE A 95 -3.46 6.03 -24.71
N GLN A 96 -3.07 6.22 -25.97
CA GLN A 96 -2.00 7.14 -26.33
C GLN A 96 -2.51 8.59 -26.24
N VAL A 97 -1.71 9.49 -25.69
CA VAL A 97 -2.04 10.92 -25.58
C VAL A 97 -1.17 11.79 -26.49
N ALA A 98 -1.51 13.07 -26.58
CA ALA A 98 -0.99 13.98 -27.60
C ALA A 98 0.53 14.18 -27.60
N ASP A 99 1.20 14.01 -26.46
CA ASP A 99 2.66 14.13 -26.33
C ASP A 99 3.42 12.82 -26.61
N GLY A 100 2.70 11.76 -26.99
CA GLY A 100 3.25 10.44 -27.29
C GLY A 100 3.39 9.51 -26.09
N THR A 101 3.02 9.96 -24.88
CA THR A 101 2.92 9.11 -23.69
C THR A 101 1.60 8.33 -23.67
N PHE A 102 1.38 7.54 -22.61
CA PHE A 102 0.21 6.67 -22.48
C PHE A 102 -0.46 6.81 -21.11
N PHE A 103 -1.78 6.68 -21.10
CA PHE A 103 -2.54 6.21 -19.94
C PHE A 103 -2.86 4.72 -20.09
N TYR A 104 -2.73 4.00 -18.99
CA TYR A 104 -3.09 2.60 -18.85
C TYR A 104 -4.42 2.50 -18.10
N ALA A 105 -5.46 2.08 -18.81
CA ALA A 105 -6.81 1.94 -18.28
C ALA A 105 -7.04 0.54 -17.72
N SER A 106 -7.61 0.48 -16.52
CA SER A 106 -7.97 -0.76 -15.82
C SER A 106 -9.26 -0.60 -15.03
N LEU A 107 -10.09 -1.64 -14.97
CA LEU A 107 -11.37 -1.64 -14.26
C LEU A 107 -11.35 -2.63 -13.10
N PHE A 108 -11.83 -2.21 -11.93
CA PHE A 108 -11.88 -3.01 -10.71
C PHE A 108 -13.31 -3.11 -10.19
N SER A 109 -13.61 -4.19 -9.47
CA SER A 109 -14.84 -4.28 -8.69
C SER A 109 -14.88 -3.17 -7.63
N TYR A 110 -16.01 -2.52 -7.41
CA TYR A 110 -16.14 -1.62 -6.25
C TYR A 110 -16.11 -2.45 -4.97
N ALA A 111 -15.29 -2.03 -4.00
CA ALA A 111 -15.07 -2.80 -2.77
C ALA A 111 -16.33 -2.88 -1.91
N LYS A 112 -16.66 -4.08 -1.42
CA LYS A 112 -17.81 -4.32 -0.54
C LYS A 112 -17.53 -3.83 0.88
N GLY A 113 -18.59 -3.40 1.57
CA GLY A 113 -18.49 -2.81 2.90
C GLY A 113 -18.35 -1.30 2.84
N GLU A 114 -17.86 -0.71 3.92
CA GLU A 114 -17.70 0.74 4.06
C GLU A 114 -16.28 1.12 4.49
N SER A 115 -15.91 2.37 4.20
CA SER A 115 -14.63 2.94 4.62
C SER A 115 -14.61 3.17 6.14
N VAL A 116 -13.61 2.61 6.81
CA VAL A 116 -13.40 2.78 8.25
C VAL A 116 -12.33 3.85 8.48
N LYS A 117 -12.73 5.13 8.38
CA LYS A 117 -11.79 6.25 8.27
C LYS A 117 -10.88 6.43 9.49
N ASP A 118 -11.43 6.33 10.69
CA ASP A 118 -10.71 6.57 11.93
C ASP A 118 -11.44 6.00 13.16
N VAL A 119 -10.91 6.32 14.33
CA VAL A 119 -11.37 5.93 15.68
C VAL A 119 -12.83 6.29 15.98
N THR A 120 -13.46 7.16 15.20
CA THR A 120 -14.88 7.53 15.37
C THR A 120 -15.84 6.51 14.75
N SER A 121 -15.35 5.60 13.91
CA SER A 121 -16.16 4.53 13.33
C SER A 121 -16.61 3.51 14.38
N ILE A 122 -17.85 3.04 14.29
CA ILE A 122 -18.38 1.98 15.14
C ILE A 122 -17.65 0.64 14.96
N TYR A 123 -16.95 0.46 13.84
CA TYR A 123 -16.16 -0.73 13.56
C TYR A 123 -14.73 -0.63 14.09
N TRP A 124 -14.32 0.53 14.60
CA TRP A 124 -12.97 0.70 15.12
C TRP A 124 -12.80 -0.05 16.44
N GLY A 125 -12.22 -1.24 16.38
CA GLY A 125 -12.02 -2.10 17.53
C GLY A 125 -11.38 -3.44 17.16
N GLU A 126 -11.24 -4.32 18.15
CA GLU A 126 -10.47 -5.57 18.01
C GLU A 126 -10.94 -6.44 16.84
N ASN A 127 -12.25 -6.51 16.58
CA ASN A 127 -12.80 -7.30 15.47
C ASN A 127 -12.25 -6.85 14.09
N LEU A 128 -12.12 -5.55 13.87
CA LEU A 128 -11.55 -5.02 12.63
C LEU A 128 -10.07 -5.41 12.50
N PHE A 129 -9.28 -5.25 13.55
CA PHE A 129 -7.85 -5.54 13.52
C PHE A 129 -7.54 -7.04 13.43
N GLU A 130 -8.38 -7.90 14.02
CA GLU A 130 -8.32 -9.35 13.83
C GLU A 130 -8.67 -9.71 12.37
N ALA A 131 -9.73 -9.14 11.81
CA ALA A 131 -10.07 -9.33 10.40
C ALA A 131 -8.96 -8.81 9.46
N TRP A 132 -8.31 -7.71 9.83
CA TRP A 132 -7.21 -7.13 9.08
C TRP A 132 -6.00 -8.05 9.08
N GLY A 133 -5.60 -8.56 10.25
CA GLY A 133 -4.58 -9.60 10.37
C GLY A 133 -4.89 -10.82 9.52
N LYS A 134 -6.13 -11.32 9.58
CA LYS A 134 -6.60 -12.46 8.76
C LYS A 134 -6.43 -12.18 7.26
N ALA A 135 -6.83 -11.00 6.80
CA ALA A 135 -6.71 -10.62 5.40
C ALA A 135 -5.25 -10.59 4.93
N ILE A 136 -4.34 -10.01 5.73
CA ILE A 136 -2.89 -10.04 5.44
C ILE A 136 -2.38 -11.48 5.38
N GLY A 137 -2.72 -12.31 6.37
CA GLY A 137 -2.34 -13.72 6.42
C GLY A 137 -2.82 -14.50 5.20
N GLN A 138 -4.04 -14.23 4.73
CA GLN A 138 -4.59 -14.85 3.53
C GLN A 138 -3.79 -14.45 2.27
N LEU A 139 -3.44 -13.16 2.11
CA LEU A 139 -2.63 -12.70 0.98
C LEU A 139 -1.24 -13.36 0.97
N HIS A 140 -0.58 -13.41 2.14
CA HIS A 140 0.73 -14.06 2.26
C HIS A 140 0.66 -15.56 2.03
N ARG A 141 -0.38 -16.24 2.52
CA ARG A 141 -0.56 -17.67 2.23
C ARG A 141 -0.68 -17.93 0.73
N LEU A 142 -1.46 -17.11 0.03
CA LEU A 142 -1.71 -17.28 -1.41
C LEU A 142 -0.50 -16.92 -2.27
N THR A 143 0.25 -15.88 -1.90
CA THR A 143 1.43 -15.44 -2.68
C THR A 143 2.56 -16.47 -2.70
N MET A 144 2.61 -17.35 -1.69
CA MET A 144 3.56 -18.47 -1.68
C MET A 144 3.45 -19.31 -2.96
N ASP A 145 2.26 -19.54 -3.47
CA ASP A 145 2.02 -20.36 -4.68
C ASP A 145 1.87 -19.51 -5.97
N TYR A 146 2.01 -18.19 -5.87
CA TYR A 146 1.95 -17.29 -7.02
C TYR A 146 3.27 -17.34 -7.82
N PRO A 147 3.22 -17.47 -9.16
CA PRO A 147 4.41 -17.40 -10.00
C PRO A 147 5.14 -16.07 -9.85
N LYS A 148 6.47 -16.12 -9.70
CA LYS A 148 7.30 -14.91 -9.61
C LYS A 148 7.20 -14.09 -10.91
N THR A 149 6.96 -12.80 -10.77
CA THR A 149 7.04 -11.80 -11.85
C THR A 149 8.29 -10.94 -11.67
N GLU A 150 8.87 -10.49 -12.78
CA GLU A 150 10.01 -9.55 -12.80
C GLU A 150 9.56 -8.08 -12.89
N TYR A 151 8.25 -7.84 -13.03
CA TYR A 151 7.66 -6.51 -13.24
C TYR A 151 7.10 -5.89 -11.96
N ARG A 152 7.53 -6.39 -10.80
CA ARG A 152 7.28 -5.78 -9.50
C ARG A 152 8.59 -5.75 -8.72
N ASP A 153 8.89 -4.58 -8.17
CA ASP A 153 10.17 -4.31 -7.54
C ASP A 153 10.30 -5.02 -6.19
N THR A 154 11.53 -5.09 -5.67
CA THR A 154 11.79 -5.49 -4.29
C THR A 154 11.79 -4.26 -3.40
N TRP A 155 11.35 -4.43 -2.15
CA TRP A 155 11.23 -3.37 -1.15
C TRP A 155 12.42 -2.42 -1.05
N ASP A 156 13.64 -2.93 -1.24
CA ASP A 156 14.85 -2.12 -1.10
C ASP A 156 15.07 -1.15 -2.25
N ILE A 157 14.44 -1.34 -3.41
CA ILE A 157 14.55 -0.42 -4.56
C ILE A 157 13.87 0.91 -4.20
N ASP A 158 12.62 0.86 -3.74
CA ASP A 158 11.83 2.05 -3.39
C ASP A 158 12.45 2.77 -2.19
N GLU A 159 12.84 2.03 -1.16
CA GLU A 159 13.49 2.59 0.02
C GLU A 159 14.81 3.30 -0.35
N LYS A 160 15.62 2.72 -1.22
CA LYS A 160 16.87 3.36 -1.68
C LYS A 160 16.62 4.59 -2.55
N ALA A 161 15.57 4.61 -3.35
CA ALA A 161 15.21 5.80 -4.13
C ALA A 161 14.90 6.98 -3.19
N ILE A 162 14.08 6.73 -2.17
CA ILE A 162 13.74 7.73 -1.13
C ILE A 162 15.00 8.18 -0.37
N ILE A 163 15.81 7.24 0.12
CA ILE A 163 17.03 7.55 0.86
C ILE A 163 18.05 8.29 0.00
N GLY A 164 18.13 7.95 -1.29
CA GLY A 164 19.02 8.58 -2.26
C GLY A 164 18.81 10.09 -2.39
N GLU A 165 17.57 10.54 -2.29
CA GLU A 165 17.16 11.94 -2.41
C GLU A 165 17.37 12.79 -1.14
N LEU A 166 17.59 12.16 0.03
CA LEU A 166 17.83 12.89 1.28
C LEU A 166 19.08 13.79 1.18
N GLU A 167 19.16 14.86 1.98
CA GLU A 167 20.37 15.71 2.02
C GLU A 167 21.28 15.36 3.20
N ASP A 168 20.69 14.89 4.29
CA ASP A 168 21.39 14.51 5.51
C ASP A 168 22.23 13.23 5.33
N LYS A 169 23.56 13.38 5.37
CA LYS A 169 24.51 12.29 5.21
C LYS A 169 24.50 11.30 6.38
N GLN A 170 24.21 11.76 7.59
CA GLN A 170 24.15 10.90 8.76
C GLN A 170 22.91 10.00 8.71
N VAL A 171 21.76 10.58 8.39
CA VAL A 171 20.50 9.83 8.17
C VAL A 171 20.70 8.80 7.07
N LYS A 172 21.28 9.16 5.91
CA LYS A 172 21.58 8.19 4.84
C LYS A 172 22.44 7.04 5.33
N LYS A 173 23.52 7.32 6.05
CA LYS A 173 24.43 6.29 6.56
C LYS A 173 23.69 5.30 7.48
N ILE A 174 22.85 5.81 8.38
CA ILE A 174 22.04 4.98 9.28
C ILE A 174 21.03 4.16 8.49
N ALA A 175 20.39 4.76 7.49
CA ALA A 175 19.40 4.10 6.66
C ALA A 175 19.98 2.95 5.83
N TYR A 176 21.11 3.17 5.14
CA TYR A 176 21.78 2.10 4.40
C TYR A 176 22.27 0.97 5.32
N ALA A 177 22.78 1.29 6.52
CA ALA A 177 23.16 0.27 7.49
C ALA A 177 21.97 -0.56 7.98
N LEU A 178 20.79 0.05 8.12
CA LEU A 178 19.56 -0.68 8.45
C LEU A 178 19.12 -1.59 7.30
N ILE A 179 19.15 -1.10 6.05
CA ILE A 179 18.84 -1.90 4.87
C ILE A 179 19.77 -3.13 4.80
N ASP A 180 21.08 -2.93 4.98
CA ASP A 180 22.05 -4.02 4.97
C ASP A 180 21.75 -5.04 6.07
N LYS A 181 21.34 -4.58 7.26
CA LYS A 181 20.91 -5.47 8.35
C LYS A 181 19.65 -6.27 7.99
N ILE A 182 18.61 -5.64 7.44
CA ILE A 182 17.38 -6.32 7.02
C ILE A 182 17.67 -7.33 5.90
N LYS A 183 18.62 -7.03 4.99
CA LYS A 183 19.06 -7.97 3.94
C LYS A 183 19.78 -9.21 4.46
N THR A 184 20.17 -9.26 5.73
CA THR A 184 20.71 -10.48 6.34
C THR A 184 19.65 -11.48 6.79
N LEU A 185 18.37 -11.07 6.81
CA LEU A 185 17.26 -11.98 7.12
C LEU A 185 17.09 -13.02 6.01
N PRO A 186 16.66 -14.26 6.34
CA PRO A 186 16.49 -15.30 5.34
C PRO A 186 15.30 -15.01 4.43
N ILE A 187 15.51 -15.17 3.12
CA ILE A 187 14.46 -15.12 2.10
C ILE A 187 13.98 -16.55 1.86
N GLU A 188 12.79 -16.86 2.39
CA GLU A 188 12.15 -18.16 2.27
C GLU A 188 10.73 -17.96 1.74
N LYS A 189 10.16 -19.02 1.15
CA LYS A 189 8.82 -18.96 0.54
C LYS A 189 7.76 -18.53 1.57
N GLU A 190 7.94 -18.98 2.81
CA GLU A 190 7.04 -18.76 3.94
C GLU A 190 7.18 -17.38 4.58
N THR A 191 8.19 -16.59 4.20
CA THR A 191 8.57 -15.36 4.89
C THR A 191 8.74 -14.16 3.96
N PHE A 192 8.85 -14.40 2.65
CA PHE A 192 9.11 -13.38 1.66
C PHE A 192 8.36 -13.70 0.35
N GLY A 193 7.68 -12.70 -0.20
CA GLY A 193 6.90 -12.86 -1.42
C GLY A 193 6.33 -11.54 -1.91
N LEU A 194 5.53 -11.60 -2.98
CA LEU A 194 4.80 -10.42 -3.47
C LEU A 194 3.66 -10.14 -2.50
N MET A 195 3.69 -8.98 -1.84
CA MET A 195 2.66 -8.55 -0.89
C MET A 195 2.03 -7.25 -1.37
N HIS A 196 1.07 -6.73 -0.62
CA HIS A 196 0.41 -5.47 -0.98
C HIS A 196 1.32 -4.27 -0.72
N GLY A 197 2.10 -4.24 0.36
CA GLY A 197 3.08 -3.18 0.62
C GLY A 197 2.54 -1.94 1.34
N ASP A 198 1.24 -1.67 1.26
CA ASP A 198 0.61 -0.46 1.83
C ASP A 198 -0.84 -0.68 2.26
N ILE A 199 -1.11 -1.73 3.03
CA ILE A 199 -2.46 -1.97 3.55
C ILE A 199 -2.71 -0.99 4.70
N HIS A 200 -3.60 -0.03 4.48
CA HIS A 200 -4.13 0.91 5.48
C HIS A 200 -5.64 1.14 5.28
N GLN A 201 -6.28 1.87 6.19
CA GLN A 201 -7.74 2.09 6.20
C GLN A 201 -8.30 2.86 4.99
N GLY A 202 -7.43 3.38 4.13
CA GLY A 202 -7.79 3.97 2.85
C GLY A 202 -7.88 2.94 1.72
N ASN A 203 -7.25 1.77 1.90
CA ASN A 203 -7.05 0.73 0.88
C ASN A 203 -7.86 -0.55 1.18
N PHE A 204 -8.87 -0.44 2.05
CA PHE A 204 -9.88 -1.47 2.22
C PHE A 204 -11.24 -0.90 2.62
N HIS A 205 -12.28 -1.68 2.33
CA HIS A 205 -13.59 -1.54 2.94
C HIS A 205 -13.83 -2.69 3.92
N TYR A 206 -14.68 -2.46 4.91
CA TYR A 206 -15.03 -3.46 5.91
C TYR A 206 -16.55 -3.62 5.99
N ASP A 207 -17.04 -4.86 6.01
CA ASP A 207 -18.49 -5.16 6.07
C ASP A 207 -18.97 -5.59 7.47
N GLY A 208 -18.12 -5.43 8.48
CA GLY A 208 -18.37 -5.91 9.85
C GLY A 208 -17.86 -7.33 10.10
N LYS A 209 -17.35 -8.04 9.09
CA LYS A 209 -16.79 -9.39 9.21
C LYS A 209 -15.45 -9.54 8.49
N GLU A 210 -15.36 -9.12 7.24
CA GLU A 210 -14.18 -9.29 6.40
C GLU A 210 -13.80 -7.97 5.71
N LEU A 211 -12.51 -7.80 5.43
CA LEU A 211 -12.02 -6.70 4.64
C LEU A 211 -12.16 -7.04 3.16
N THR A 212 -12.49 -6.05 2.33
CA THR A 212 -12.25 -6.11 0.88
C THR A 212 -11.10 -5.16 0.56
N ILE A 213 -9.92 -5.71 0.26
CA ILE A 213 -8.68 -4.94 0.01
C ILE A 213 -8.63 -4.50 -1.46
N PHE A 214 -8.09 -3.31 -1.69
CA PHE A 214 -7.91 -2.73 -3.03
C PHE A 214 -6.65 -1.86 -3.07
N ASP A 215 -6.31 -1.35 -4.25
CA ASP A 215 -5.13 -0.51 -4.51
C ASP A 215 -3.77 -1.22 -4.32
N PHE A 216 -3.48 -2.15 -5.21
CA PHE A 216 -2.24 -2.92 -5.23
C PHE A 216 -1.13 -2.26 -6.08
N ASP A 217 -1.21 -0.95 -6.31
CA ASP A 217 -0.23 -0.23 -7.15
C ASP A 217 1.20 -0.28 -6.58
N ASP A 218 1.31 -0.39 -5.25
CA ASP A 218 2.57 -0.55 -4.51
C ASP A 218 2.91 -2.00 -4.15
N ALA A 219 2.26 -2.97 -4.80
CA ALA A 219 2.59 -4.37 -4.61
C ALA A 219 4.10 -4.61 -4.87
N THR A 220 4.78 -5.17 -3.88
CA THR A 220 6.23 -5.26 -3.84
C THR A 220 6.68 -6.58 -3.25
N TYR A 221 7.86 -7.07 -3.65
CA TYR A 221 8.49 -8.22 -3.04
C TYR A 221 9.16 -7.81 -1.73
N ASN A 222 8.66 -8.32 -0.60
CA ASN A 222 9.17 -7.98 0.72
C ASN A 222 8.96 -9.12 1.73
N TYR A 223 9.53 -8.95 2.93
CA TYR A 223 9.29 -9.81 4.07
C TYR A 223 7.88 -9.61 4.60
N PHE A 224 7.14 -10.70 4.79
CA PHE A 224 5.74 -10.70 5.23
C PHE A 224 5.51 -10.00 6.57
N ILE A 225 6.50 -9.98 7.45
CA ILE A 225 6.40 -9.24 8.71
C ILE A 225 6.23 -7.73 8.49
N HIS A 226 6.60 -7.18 7.33
CA HIS A 226 6.48 -5.75 7.04
C HIS A 226 5.03 -5.27 6.97
N ASP A 227 4.14 -6.00 6.29
CA ASP A 227 2.71 -5.66 6.25
C ASP A 227 2.11 -5.63 7.67
N LEU A 228 2.52 -6.55 8.54
CA LEU A 228 2.13 -6.52 9.96
C LEU A 228 2.74 -5.33 10.71
N ALA A 229 4.01 -5.02 10.45
CA ALA A 229 4.69 -3.89 11.06
C ALA A 229 3.99 -2.56 10.72
N MET A 230 3.49 -2.40 9.49
CA MET A 230 2.77 -1.20 9.06
C MET A 230 1.51 -0.95 9.88
N VAL A 231 0.70 -2.00 10.12
CA VAL A 231 -0.52 -1.88 10.95
C VAL A 231 -0.18 -1.42 12.37
N ILE A 232 0.84 -2.03 12.99
CA ILE A 232 1.25 -1.68 14.37
C ILE A 232 1.89 -0.30 14.43
N TYR A 233 2.73 0.04 13.47
CA TYR A 233 3.41 1.33 13.37
C TYR A 233 2.40 2.49 13.34
N TYR A 234 1.42 2.43 12.43
CA TYR A 234 0.42 3.50 12.31
C TYR A 234 -0.56 3.56 13.47
N SER A 235 -0.91 2.41 14.06
CA SER A 235 -1.70 2.37 15.29
C SER A 235 -0.96 3.05 16.45
N ALA A 236 0.35 2.82 16.58
CA ALA A 236 1.17 3.47 17.61
C ALA A 236 1.41 4.97 17.35
N LEU A 237 1.62 5.35 16.07
CA LEU A 237 1.85 6.74 15.67
C LEU A 237 0.65 7.64 15.99
N THR A 238 -0.56 7.13 15.76
CA THR A 238 -1.83 7.85 15.98
C THR A 238 -2.31 7.80 17.44
N THR A 239 -1.73 6.92 18.26
CA THR A 239 -2.05 6.82 19.68
C THR A 239 -1.35 7.92 20.49
N ASN A 240 -2.12 8.65 21.29
CA ASN A 240 -1.59 9.61 22.26
C ASN A 240 -1.18 8.91 23.56
N GLY A 241 -0.13 9.41 24.21
CA GLY A 241 0.36 8.86 25.47
C GLY A 241 1.88 8.90 25.57
N THR A 242 2.38 8.54 26.75
CA THR A 242 3.79 8.30 27.02
C THR A 242 4.32 7.12 26.20
N GLU A 243 5.65 7.02 26.05
CA GLU A 243 6.29 5.90 25.34
C GLU A 243 5.87 4.53 25.90
N GLY A 244 5.74 4.42 27.23
CA GLY A 244 5.29 3.19 27.89
C GLY A 244 3.85 2.82 27.55
N GLU A 245 2.94 3.80 27.50
CA GLU A 245 1.54 3.59 27.12
C GLU A 245 1.41 3.19 25.66
N LYS A 246 2.14 3.86 24.75
CA LYS A 246 2.18 3.49 23.33
C LYS A 246 2.73 2.08 23.11
N THR A 247 3.77 1.72 23.85
CA THR A 247 4.35 0.37 23.79
C THR A 247 3.37 -0.69 24.30
N LEU A 248 2.68 -0.44 25.41
CA LEU A 248 1.66 -1.36 25.93
C LEU A 248 0.51 -1.53 24.93
N PHE A 249 0.04 -0.42 24.36
CA PHE A 249 -0.97 -0.42 23.31
C PHE A 249 -0.51 -1.24 22.09
N ALA A 250 0.70 -0.99 21.58
CA ALA A 250 1.24 -1.71 20.43
C ALA A 250 1.37 -3.22 20.68
N ARG A 251 1.73 -3.66 21.90
CA ARG A 251 1.74 -5.09 22.26
C ARG A 251 0.35 -5.69 22.23
N ASN A 252 -0.66 -4.99 22.73
CA ASN A 252 -2.04 -5.46 22.69
C ASN A 252 -2.57 -5.50 21.26
N GLN A 253 -2.26 -4.47 20.46
CA GLN A 253 -2.60 -4.40 19.05
C GLN A 253 -1.96 -5.56 18.27
N LEU A 254 -0.69 -5.85 18.52
CA LEU A 254 0.03 -6.97 17.91
C LEU A 254 -0.65 -8.30 18.24
N LYS A 255 -1.07 -8.54 19.48
CA LYS A 255 -1.79 -9.78 19.85
C LYS A 255 -3.06 -9.97 19.02
N VAL A 256 -3.85 -8.90 18.84
CA VAL A 256 -5.11 -8.95 18.09
C VAL A 256 -4.86 -9.19 16.59
N VAL A 257 -3.96 -8.42 15.98
CA VAL A 257 -3.63 -8.58 14.55
C VAL A 257 -3.00 -9.94 14.30
N ARG A 258 -2.08 -10.39 15.16
CA ARG A 258 -1.42 -11.70 15.08
C ARG A 258 -2.42 -12.84 15.16
N LYS A 259 -3.41 -12.77 16.07
CA LYS A 259 -4.46 -13.78 16.19
C LYS A 259 -5.19 -13.99 14.86
N GLY A 260 -5.54 -12.89 14.18
CA GLY A 260 -6.15 -12.97 12.85
C GLY A 260 -5.19 -13.54 11.81
N TYR A 261 -3.97 -13.03 11.75
CA TYR A 261 -2.94 -13.43 10.80
C TYR A 261 -2.65 -14.93 10.86
N GLU A 262 -2.40 -15.46 12.07
CA GLU A 262 -2.03 -16.86 12.30
C GLU A 262 -3.18 -17.85 12.06
N SER A 263 -4.41 -17.35 11.85
CA SER A 263 -5.51 -18.19 11.36
C SER A 263 -5.37 -18.56 9.88
N GLU A 264 -4.56 -17.83 9.11
CA GLU A 264 -4.33 -18.05 7.68
C GLU A 264 -2.87 -18.37 7.35
N HIS A 265 -1.89 -17.73 8.01
CA HIS A 265 -0.46 -17.97 7.78
C HIS A 265 0.34 -17.79 9.08
N GLN A 266 1.34 -18.63 9.32
CA GLN A 266 2.14 -18.62 10.55
C GLN A 266 3.56 -18.13 10.29
N LEU A 267 4.04 -17.23 11.15
CA LEU A 267 5.45 -16.83 11.21
C LEU A 267 6.08 -17.35 12.50
N ALA A 268 7.35 -17.75 12.43
CA ALA A 268 8.12 -18.07 13.63
C ALA A 268 8.34 -16.82 14.51
N GLU A 269 8.49 -17.01 15.83
CA GLU A 269 8.68 -15.91 16.81
C GLU A 269 9.80 -14.93 16.42
N VAL A 270 10.88 -15.44 15.83
CA VAL A 270 12.03 -14.63 15.38
C VAL A 270 11.64 -13.52 14.38
N TRP A 271 10.55 -13.71 13.63
CA TRP A 271 10.02 -12.65 12.77
C TRP A 271 9.33 -11.56 13.58
N TYR A 272 8.55 -11.90 14.59
CA TYR A 272 7.99 -10.90 15.50
C TYR A 272 9.09 -10.15 16.26
N ASP A 273 10.16 -10.84 16.68
CA ASP A 273 11.36 -10.21 17.28
C ASP A 273 12.07 -9.23 16.31
N SER A 274 11.83 -9.34 15.00
CA SER A 274 12.40 -8.47 13.98
C SER A 274 11.60 -7.18 13.73
N LEU A 275 10.39 -7.05 14.29
CA LEU A 275 9.52 -5.87 14.13
C LEU A 275 10.22 -4.52 14.33
N PRO A 276 11.12 -4.34 15.34
CA PRO A 276 11.85 -3.08 15.50
C PRO A 276 12.67 -2.66 14.27
N LEU A 277 13.15 -3.60 13.44
CA LEU A 277 13.85 -3.28 12.20
C LEU A 277 12.90 -2.63 11.19
N PHE A 278 11.70 -3.17 11.04
CA PHE A 278 10.70 -2.69 10.08
C PHE A 278 10.03 -1.40 10.54
N PHE A 279 9.87 -1.17 11.85
CA PHE A 279 9.45 0.13 12.38
C PHE A 279 10.46 1.22 12.06
N ARG A 280 11.75 0.93 12.24
CA ARG A 280 12.82 1.87 11.90
C ARG A 280 12.91 2.11 10.39
N LEU A 281 12.68 1.08 9.58
CA LEU A 281 12.60 1.22 8.13
C LEU A 281 11.46 2.18 7.77
N ARG A 282 10.29 2.02 8.40
CA ARG A 282 9.16 2.92 8.14
C ARG A 282 9.39 4.36 8.62
N ASP A 283 10.09 4.55 9.74
CA ASP A 283 10.52 5.89 10.18
C ASP A 283 11.36 6.59 9.08
N ILE A 284 12.32 5.88 8.49
CA ILE A 284 13.18 6.39 7.41
C ILE A 284 12.35 6.72 6.16
N GLY A 285 11.51 5.78 5.71
CA GLY A 285 10.66 5.99 4.54
C GLY A 285 9.73 7.19 4.71
N LEU A 286 9.05 7.29 5.86
CA LEU A 286 8.15 8.41 6.16
C LEU A 286 8.91 9.74 6.25
N TYR A 287 10.07 9.76 6.91
CA TYR A 287 10.92 10.95 6.97
C TYR A 287 11.33 11.40 5.56
N GLY A 288 11.83 10.48 4.73
CA GLY A 288 12.23 10.78 3.35
C GLY A 288 11.09 11.31 2.48
N THR A 289 9.89 10.72 2.58
CA THR A 289 8.70 11.20 1.88
C THR A 289 8.31 12.61 2.30
N ILE A 290 8.34 12.92 3.60
CA ILE A 290 8.07 14.27 4.11
C ILE A 290 9.12 15.27 3.60
N GLN A 291 10.41 14.92 3.68
CA GLN A 291 11.50 15.78 3.20
C GLN A 291 11.38 16.06 1.70
N LYS A 292 11.10 15.04 0.88
CA LYS A 292 10.87 15.17 -0.56
C LYS A 292 9.70 16.09 -0.86
N LYS A 293 8.55 15.88 -0.21
CA LYS A 293 7.32 16.63 -0.43
C LYS A 293 7.47 18.13 -0.15
N PHE A 294 8.25 18.48 0.88
CA PHE A 294 8.45 19.86 1.34
C PHE A 294 9.81 20.46 0.97
N LYS A 295 10.57 19.82 0.08
CA LYS A 295 11.84 20.37 -0.41
C LYS A 295 11.62 21.75 -1.03
N GLY A 296 12.24 22.77 -0.42
CA GLY A 296 12.10 24.17 -0.85
C GLY A 296 10.73 24.80 -0.59
N LYS A 297 9.89 24.19 0.26
CA LYS A 297 8.56 24.69 0.63
C LYS A 297 8.43 24.80 2.15
N GLU A 298 7.50 25.63 2.61
CA GLU A 298 7.14 25.68 4.03
C GLU A 298 6.40 24.41 4.45
N MET A 299 6.84 23.80 5.55
CA MET A 299 6.23 22.59 6.11
C MET A 299 5.17 22.96 7.16
N PRO A 300 3.94 22.40 7.09
CA PRO A 300 2.94 22.58 8.13
C PRO A 300 3.45 22.16 9.51
N LYS A 301 3.05 22.89 10.56
CA LYS A 301 3.56 22.70 11.93
C LYS A 301 3.48 21.25 12.42
N ASN A 302 2.36 20.58 12.20
CA ASN A 302 2.15 19.19 12.60
C ASN A 302 3.10 18.21 11.88
N LEU A 303 3.42 18.48 10.61
CA LEU A 303 4.38 17.68 9.84
C LEU A 303 5.82 17.99 10.23
N LEU A 304 6.11 19.23 10.62
CA LEU A 304 7.42 19.61 11.17
C LEU A 304 7.68 18.87 12.48
N GLU A 305 6.74 18.91 13.44
CA GLU A 305 6.83 18.20 14.72
C GLU A 305 7.01 16.68 14.51
N LEU A 306 6.26 16.10 13.55
CA LEU A 306 6.42 14.70 13.18
C LEU A 306 7.80 14.43 12.57
N SER A 307 8.27 15.29 11.66
CA SER A 307 9.57 15.16 11.01
C SER A 307 10.73 15.24 12.01
N GLU A 308 10.65 16.13 13.01
CA GLU A 308 11.63 16.25 14.09
C GLU A 308 11.63 14.97 14.96
N ALA A 309 10.45 14.48 15.33
CA ALA A 309 10.34 13.23 16.10
C ALA A 309 10.88 12.01 15.35
N LEU A 310 10.65 11.93 14.03
CA LEU A 310 11.22 10.91 13.15
C LEU A 310 12.75 11.00 13.10
N TYR A 311 13.27 12.21 12.87
CA TYR A 311 14.70 12.46 12.83
C TYR A 311 15.38 12.01 14.12
N GLU A 312 14.87 12.42 15.28
CA GLU A 312 15.43 12.02 16.58
C GLU A 312 15.46 10.49 16.76
N ARG A 313 14.38 9.78 16.38
CA ARG A 313 14.38 8.31 16.44
C ARG A 313 15.40 7.68 15.49
N ILE A 314 15.54 8.21 14.27
CA ILE A 314 16.49 7.70 13.28
C ILE A 314 17.93 7.89 13.79
N ILE A 315 18.28 9.08 14.27
CA ILE A 315 19.62 9.39 14.79
C ILE A 315 19.97 8.51 15.99
N ASN A 316 19.02 8.32 16.90
CA ASN A 316 19.19 7.46 18.08
C ASN A 316 19.01 5.97 17.78
N GLN A 317 18.67 5.60 16.54
CA GLN A 317 18.42 4.22 16.10
C GLN A 317 17.35 3.48 16.91
N GLN A 318 16.34 4.22 17.36
CA GLN A 318 15.23 3.73 18.17
C GLN A 318 14.01 3.44 17.29
N SER A 319 13.21 2.46 17.67
CA SER A 319 11.90 2.22 17.09
C SER A 319 10.83 3.09 17.75
N ILE A 320 9.71 3.32 17.07
CA ILE A 320 8.57 4.09 17.61
C ILE A 320 7.97 3.48 18.89
N VAL A 321 8.08 2.16 19.04
CA VAL A 321 7.67 1.38 20.22
C VAL A 321 8.67 0.24 20.45
N ASN A 322 8.74 -0.26 21.69
CA ASN A 322 9.65 -1.34 22.07
C ASN A 322 8.87 -2.63 22.37
N ILE A 323 8.55 -3.41 21.34
CA ILE A 323 7.72 -4.63 21.45
C ILE A 323 8.44 -5.88 21.01
#